data_AF-A0A2A4RLX1-F1
#
_entry.id   AF-A0A2A4RLX1-F1
#
_cell.length_a   1.000
_cell.length_b   1.000
_cell.length_c   1.000
_cell.angle_alpha   90.00
_cell.angle_beta   90.00
_cell.angle_gamma   90.00
#
_symmetry.space_group_name_H-M   'P 1'
#
loop_
_entity.id
_entity.type
_entity.pdbx_description
1 polymer ?
#
loop_
_entity_poly.entity_id
_entity_poly.type
_entity_poly.pdbx_seq_one_letter_code
_entity_poly.pdbx_strand_id
1 'polypeptide(L)'
;MLVQKELKIKGMVCPRCLSTVRDQLQNLGATVLNLKLGTALIEFQENSISDDLIKRTLKLSGFELLTDDESKIIENIKLVLRQIVDDTPIVLKENLSERLVFNFDKDYTFLSKLFSRIEATTIEKYFTQLKIILVTT
;
A
#
# COMPACT_ATOMS: atom_id res chain seq x y z
N MET A 1 13.76 -10.11 23.48
CA MET A 1 13.05 -11.28 22.94
C MET A 1 13.17 -11.26 21.41
N LEU A 2 12.98 -12.36 20.68
CA LEU A 2 12.83 -12.30 19.22
C LEU A 2 11.38 -11.99 18.88
N VAL A 3 11.17 -11.11 17.90
CA VAL A 3 9.85 -10.70 17.43
C VAL A 3 9.77 -10.82 15.92
N GLN A 4 8.59 -11.17 15.41
CA GLN A 4 8.31 -11.23 13.99
C GLN A 4 7.45 -10.05 13.56
N LYS A 5 7.74 -9.49 12.38
CA LYS A 5 6.99 -8.38 11.81
C LYS A 5 6.84 -8.55 10.31
N GLU A 6 5.62 -8.38 9.82
CA GLU A 6 5.35 -8.25 8.40
C GLU A 6 5.50 -6.79 7.97
N LEU A 7 6.25 -6.56 6.91
CA LEU A 7 6.54 -5.27 6.32
C LEU A 7 5.87 -5.18 4.97
N LYS A 8 5.18 -4.08 4.70
CA LYS A 8 4.65 -3.74 3.38
C LYS A 8 5.60 -2.77 2.70
N ILE A 9 6.14 -3.16 1.55
CA ILE A 9 7.22 -2.43 0.87
C ILE A 9 6.79 -2.14 -0.56
N LYS A 10 6.71 -0.85 -0.89
CA LYS A 10 6.42 -0.37 -2.22
C LYS A 10 7.72 -0.19 -3.03
N GLY A 11 7.61 -0.38 -4.35
CA GLY A 11 8.70 -0.18 -5.32
C GLY A 11 9.38 -1.48 -5.76
N MET A 12 8.98 -2.62 -5.19
CA MET A 12 9.44 -3.94 -5.65
C MET A 12 8.71 -4.32 -6.94
N VAL A 13 9.36 -4.15 -8.08
CA VAL A 13 8.77 -4.38 -9.41
C VAL A 13 9.39 -5.56 -10.17
N CYS A 14 10.49 -6.13 -9.67
CA CYS A 14 11.14 -7.27 -10.32
C CYS A 14 11.83 -8.19 -9.30
N PRO A 15 12.16 -9.45 -9.67
CA PRO A 15 12.82 -10.39 -8.76
C PRO A 15 14.15 -9.87 -8.18
N ARG A 16 14.88 -9.02 -8.92
CA ARG A 16 16.11 -8.39 -8.42
C ARG A 16 15.86 -7.47 -7.21
N CYS A 17 14.68 -6.84 -7.12
CA CYS A 17 14.30 -6.05 -5.95
C CYS A 17 14.24 -6.91 -4.69
N LEU A 18 13.83 -8.18 -4.80
CA LEU A 18 13.75 -9.08 -3.64
C LEU A 18 15.15 -9.34 -3.07
N SER A 19 16.16 -9.57 -3.92
CA SER A 19 17.55 -9.73 -3.46
C SER A 19 18.04 -8.48 -2.74
N THR A 20 17.87 -7.29 -3.35
CA THR A 20 18.29 -6.03 -2.72
C THR A 20 17.60 -5.81 -1.37
N VAL A 21 16.28 -6.00 -1.28
CA VAL A 21 15.54 -5.83 -0.02
C VAL A 21 15.99 -6.83 1.04
N ARG A 22 16.23 -8.09 0.67
CA ARG A 22 16.76 -9.10 1.60
C ARG A 22 18.10 -8.66 2.18
N ASP A 23 19.04 -8.25 1.33
CA ASP A 23 20.38 -7.84 1.76
C ASP A 23 20.30 -6.63 2.70
N GLN A 24 19.48 -5.63 2.37
CA GLN A 24 19.28 -4.45 3.22
C GLN A 24 18.73 -4.81 4.61
N LEU A 25 17.74 -5.69 4.69
CA LEU A 25 17.13 -6.11 5.96
C LEU A 25 18.10 -6.98 6.79
N GLN A 26 18.85 -7.86 6.14
CA GLN A 26 19.87 -8.68 6.80
C GLN A 26 21.02 -7.85 7.34
N ASN A 27 21.45 -6.82 6.60
CA ASN A 27 22.48 -5.89 7.06
C ASN A 27 22.05 -5.06 8.29
N LEU A 28 20.74 -4.92 8.53
CA LEU A 28 20.21 -4.32 9.76
C LEU A 28 20.18 -5.30 10.94
N GLY A 29 20.56 -6.56 10.74
CA GLY A 29 20.51 -7.60 11.77
C GLY A 29 19.17 -8.35 11.84
N ALA A 30 18.29 -8.20 10.85
CA ALA A 30 17.04 -8.96 10.77
C ALA A 30 17.22 -10.28 9.99
N THR A 31 16.55 -11.33 10.44
CA THR A 31 16.39 -12.57 9.66
C THR A 31 15.15 -12.46 8.78
N VAL A 32 15.31 -12.63 7.46
CA VAL A 32 14.17 -12.60 6.52
C VAL A 32 13.56 -13.99 6.40
N LEU A 33 12.40 -14.19 7.01
CA LEU A 33 11.68 -15.47 7.04
C LEU A 33 10.91 -15.74 5.74
N ASN A 34 10.30 -14.70 5.16
CA ASN A 34 9.57 -14.78 3.89
C ASN A 34 9.69 -13.44 3.14
N LEU A 35 9.75 -13.49 1.82
CA LEU A 35 9.88 -12.30 0.98
C LEU A 35 9.18 -12.50 -0.35
N LYS A 36 8.23 -11.61 -0.67
CA LYS A 36 7.44 -11.60 -1.90
C LYS A 36 7.35 -10.17 -2.43
N LEU A 37 6.93 -9.99 -3.69
CA LEU A 37 6.67 -8.64 -4.20
C LEU A 37 5.62 -7.96 -3.32
N GLY A 38 5.92 -6.75 -2.87
CA GLY A 38 5.09 -5.99 -1.93
C GLY A 38 5.28 -6.30 -0.43
N THR A 39 5.81 -7.46 -0.02
CA THR A 39 5.84 -7.84 1.41
C THR A 39 7.10 -8.60 1.87
N ALA A 40 7.50 -8.38 3.13
CA ALA A 40 8.60 -9.11 3.79
C ALA A 40 8.21 -9.49 5.22
N LEU A 41 8.37 -10.77 5.60
CA LEU A 41 8.28 -11.21 6.99
C LEU A 41 9.70 -11.29 7.56
N ILE A 42 9.96 -10.54 8.62
CA ILE A 42 11.26 -10.51 9.28
C ILE A 42 11.15 -10.94 10.74
N GLU A 43 12.25 -11.48 11.27
CA GLU A 43 12.45 -11.77 12.68
C GLU A 43 13.70 -11.05 13.18
N PHE A 44 13.62 -10.38 14.32
CA PHE A 44 14.71 -9.59 14.86
C PHE A 44 14.61 -9.50 16.39
N GLN A 45 15.69 -9.06 17.04
CA GLN A 45 15.63 -8.82 18.48
C GLN A 45 14.79 -7.57 18.76
N GLU A 46 13.82 -7.71 19.67
CA GLU A 46 13.04 -6.60 20.18
C GLU A 46 13.96 -5.45 20.63
N ASN A 47 13.63 -4.22 20.23
CA ASN A 47 14.42 -2.99 20.41
C ASN A 47 15.74 -2.87 19.62
N SER A 48 16.15 -3.88 18.84
CA SER A 48 17.37 -3.78 18.00
C SER A 48 17.15 -3.00 16.70
N ILE A 49 15.93 -3.02 16.15
CA ILE A 49 15.57 -2.39 14.88
C ILE A 49 14.30 -1.58 15.08
N SER A 50 14.31 -0.32 14.61
CA SER A 50 13.14 0.56 14.60
C SER A 50 12.57 0.72 13.19
N ASP A 51 11.28 1.07 13.10
CA ASP A 51 10.63 1.33 11.82
C ASP A 51 11.27 2.48 11.05
N ASP A 52 11.77 3.50 11.74
CA ASP A 52 12.50 4.60 11.12
C ASP A 52 13.82 4.16 10.50
N LEU A 53 14.53 3.23 11.15
CA LEU A 53 15.76 2.67 10.60
C LEU A 53 15.45 1.85 9.34
N ILE A 54 14.43 0.98 9.38
CA ILE A 54 13.97 0.21 8.22
C ILE A 54 13.57 1.14 7.07
N LYS A 55 12.76 2.17 7.36
CA LYS A 55 12.31 3.18 6.38
C LYS A 55 13.51 3.83 5.68
N ARG A 56 14.50 4.30 6.44
CA ARG A 56 15.68 4.98 5.88
C ARG A 56 16.49 4.03 4.99
N THR A 57 16.77 2.82 5.47
CA THR A 57 17.54 1.81 4.72
C THR A 57 16.85 1.43 3.41
N LEU A 58 15.54 1.16 3.45
CA LEU A 58 14.77 0.86 2.25
C LEU A 58 14.73 2.04 1.27
N LYS A 59 14.57 3.27 1.79
CA LYS A 59 14.53 4.49 0.98
C LYS A 59 15.82 4.76 0.21
N LEU A 60 16.98 4.43 0.78
CA LEU A 60 18.27 4.53 0.08
C LEU A 60 18.35 3.62 -1.17
N SER A 61 17.60 2.52 -1.16
CA SER A 61 17.52 1.58 -2.29
C SER A 61 16.31 1.85 -3.21
N GLY A 62 15.62 2.99 -3.02
CA GLY A 62 14.46 3.38 -3.82
C GLY A 62 13.14 2.70 -3.41
N PHE A 63 13.11 2.02 -2.26
CA PHE A 63 11.91 1.38 -1.73
C PHE A 63 11.26 2.21 -0.62
N GLU A 64 9.96 2.01 -0.41
CA GLU A 64 9.19 2.74 0.58
C GLU A 64 8.50 1.77 1.53
N LEU A 65 8.76 1.87 2.83
CA LEU A 65 8.01 1.12 3.85
C LEU A 65 6.66 1.80 4.08
N LEU A 66 5.58 1.08 3.81
CA LEU A 66 4.22 1.55 4.05
C LEU A 66 3.85 1.33 5.51
N THR A 67 3.13 2.29 6.09
CA THR A 67 2.54 2.09 7.42
C THR A 67 1.26 1.25 7.33
N ASP A 68 0.89 0.63 8.45
CA ASP A 68 -0.37 -0.11 8.53
C ASP A 68 -1.58 0.80 8.28
N ASP A 69 -1.55 2.03 8.77
CA ASP A 69 -2.63 3.00 8.56
C ASP A 69 -2.76 3.41 7.10
N GLU A 70 -1.64 3.70 6.44
CA GLU A 70 -1.62 4.01 5.00
C GLU A 70 -2.20 2.84 4.20
N SER A 71 -1.77 1.63 4.51
CA SER A 71 -2.23 0.41 3.84
C SER A 71 -3.73 0.17 4.07
N LYS A 72 -4.22 0.36 5.29
CA LYS A 72 -5.65 0.22 5.63
C LYS A 72 -6.50 1.25 4.90
N ILE A 73 -6.04 2.51 4.82
CA ILE A 73 -6.75 3.56 4.08
C ILE A 73 -6.89 3.17 2.61
N ILE A 74 -5.82 2.69 1.97
CA ILE A 74 -5.88 2.27 0.56
C ILE A 74 -6.86 1.12 0.33
N GLU A 75 -6.78 0.08 1.14
CA GLU A 75 -7.68 -1.08 0.99
C GLU A 75 -9.13 -0.68 1.21
N ASN A 76 -9.41 0.15 2.21
CA ASN A 76 -10.75 0.69 2.43
C ASN A 76 -11.22 1.57 1.27
N ILE A 77 -10.35 2.40 0.66
CA ILE A 77 -10.72 3.19 -0.51
C ILE A 77 -11.17 2.24 -1.63
N LYS A 78 -10.42 1.17 -1.91
CA LYS A 78 -10.78 0.18 -2.93
C LYS A 78 -12.13 -0.48 -2.65
N LEU A 79 -12.45 -0.79 -1.39
CA LEU A 79 -13.74 -1.34 -0.98
C LEU A 79 -14.88 -0.35 -1.25
N VAL A 80 -14.73 0.92 -0.86
CA VAL A 80 -15.72 1.97 -1.13
C VAL A 80 -15.91 2.16 -2.64
N LEU A 81 -14.82 2.16 -3.43
CA LEU A 81 -14.92 2.24 -4.88
C LEU A 81 -15.70 1.08 -5.49
N ARG A 82 -15.51 -0.15 -5.00
CA ARG A 82 -16.28 -1.31 -5.44
C ARG A 82 -17.76 -1.16 -5.09
N GLN A 83 -18.07 -0.79 -3.85
CA GLN A 83 -19.46 -0.53 -3.43
C GLN A 83 -20.12 0.52 -4.31
N ILE A 84 -19.42 1.60 -4.66
CA ILE A 84 -19.95 2.60 -5.60
C ILE A 84 -20.28 1.96 -6.95
N VAL A 85 -19.44 1.06 -7.48
CA VAL A 85 -19.76 0.37 -8.75
C VAL A 85 -21.00 -0.51 -8.62
N ASP A 86 -21.14 -1.24 -7.52
CA ASP A 86 -22.26 -2.15 -7.26
C ASP A 86 -23.60 -1.40 -7.03
N ASP A 87 -23.57 -0.27 -6.32
CA ASP A 87 -24.75 0.52 -5.95
C ASP A 87 -25.28 1.42 -7.09
N THR A 88 -24.51 1.58 -8.17
CA THR A 88 -24.78 2.59 -9.20
C THR A 88 -25.47 1.97 -10.44
N PRO A 89 -26.76 2.27 -10.74
CA PRO A 89 -27.18 2.27 -12.14
C PRO A 89 -26.31 3.30 -12.88
N ILE A 90 -25.74 2.93 -14.04
CA ILE A 90 -24.68 3.57 -14.86
C ILE A 90 -24.70 5.13 -14.96
N VAL A 91 -25.77 5.79 -14.52
CA VAL A 91 -26.13 7.20 -14.68
C VAL A 91 -25.86 8.08 -13.44
N LEU A 92 -25.61 7.55 -12.23
CA LEU A 92 -25.41 8.42 -11.06
C LEU A 92 -24.03 9.10 -11.08
N LYS A 93 -24.09 10.40 -11.36
CA LYS A 93 -22.99 11.37 -11.32
C LYS A 93 -22.70 11.79 -9.87
N GLU A 94 -22.55 10.84 -8.97
CA GLU A 94 -22.14 11.17 -7.61
C GLU A 94 -20.68 11.58 -7.57
N ASN A 95 -20.40 12.61 -6.78
CA ASN A 95 -19.07 13.17 -6.66
C ASN A 95 -18.21 12.22 -5.81
N LEU A 96 -17.43 11.38 -6.49
CA LEU A 96 -16.54 10.38 -5.87
C LEU A 96 -15.64 10.98 -4.79
N SER A 97 -15.24 12.25 -4.96
CA SER A 97 -14.48 12.99 -3.97
C SER A 97 -15.25 13.18 -2.64
N GLU A 98 -16.52 13.58 -2.70
CA GLU A 98 -17.38 13.77 -1.52
C GLU A 98 -17.64 12.45 -0.79
N ARG A 99 -17.93 11.37 -1.52
CA ARG A 99 -18.11 10.03 -0.96
C ARG A 99 -16.86 9.59 -0.18
N LEU A 100 -15.67 9.83 -0.72
CA LEU A 100 -14.43 9.46 -0.06
C LEU A 100 -14.14 10.36 1.16
N VAL A 101 -14.33 11.67 1.05
CA VAL A 101 -14.16 12.56 2.22
C VAL A 101 -15.08 12.14 3.36
N PHE A 102 -16.35 11.83 3.07
CA PHE A 102 -17.33 11.37 4.05
C PHE A 102 -16.94 10.06 4.73
N ASN A 103 -16.41 9.07 3.99
CA ASN A 103 -16.06 7.76 4.54
C ASN A 103 -14.76 7.75 5.37
N PHE A 104 -13.84 8.68 5.11
CA PHE A 104 -12.49 8.64 5.69
C PHE A 104 -12.19 9.75 6.69
N ASP A 105 -13.04 10.78 6.79
CA ASP A 105 -12.80 12.00 7.56
C ASP A 105 -11.40 12.60 7.26
N LYS A 106 -11.08 12.66 5.96
CA LYS A 106 -9.81 13.16 5.42
C LYS A 106 -10.07 13.91 4.13
N ASP A 107 -9.26 14.93 3.87
CA ASP A 107 -9.38 15.70 2.64
C ASP A 107 -9.02 14.84 1.41
N TYR A 108 -9.71 15.11 0.31
CA TYR A 108 -9.52 14.36 -0.93
C TYR A 108 -8.09 14.48 -1.48
N THR A 109 -7.39 15.59 -1.22
CA THR A 109 -6.02 15.79 -1.71
C THR A 109 -5.06 14.80 -1.05
N PHE A 110 -5.19 14.58 0.26
CA PHE A 110 -4.46 13.56 0.98
C PHE A 110 -4.76 12.16 0.44
N LEU A 111 -6.05 11.81 0.33
CA LEU A 111 -6.48 10.49 -0.15
C LEU A 111 -5.97 10.21 -1.57
N SER A 112 -6.12 11.18 -2.47
CA SER A 112 -5.67 11.08 -3.87
C SER A 112 -4.15 10.95 -4.00
N LYS A 113 -3.39 11.74 -3.23
CA LYS A 113 -1.91 11.62 -3.19
C LYS A 113 -1.48 10.29 -2.62
N LEU A 114 -2.09 9.84 -1.51
CA LEU A 114 -1.78 8.58 -0.86
C LEU A 114 -2.05 7.40 -1.81
N PHE A 115 -3.22 7.40 -2.46
CA PHE A 115 -3.61 6.38 -3.42
C PHE A 115 -2.71 6.36 -4.65
N SER A 116 -2.47 7.51 -5.27
CA SER A 116 -1.56 7.62 -6.42
C SER A 116 -0.15 7.18 -6.07
N ARG A 117 0.30 7.50 -4.85
CA ARG A 117 1.58 7.02 -4.35
C ARG A 117 1.57 5.49 -4.25
N ILE A 118 0.58 4.85 -3.63
CA ILE A 118 0.63 3.41 -3.34
C ILE A 118 0.29 2.55 -4.56
N GLU A 119 -0.79 2.87 -5.27
CA GLU A 119 -1.31 2.09 -6.40
C GLU A 119 -0.70 2.47 -7.75
N ALA A 120 0.19 3.48 -7.78
CA ALA A 120 0.81 3.99 -9.00
C ALA A 120 -0.20 4.46 -10.09
N THR A 121 -1.44 4.75 -9.70
CA THR A 121 -2.51 5.27 -10.56
C THR A 121 -3.43 6.18 -9.74
N THR A 122 -4.17 7.08 -10.39
CA THR A 122 -5.12 7.94 -9.67
C THR A 122 -6.37 7.17 -9.28
N ILE A 123 -7.09 7.67 -8.26
CA ILE A 123 -8.36 7.09 -7.82
C ILE A 123 -9.36 7.04 -8.99
N GLU A 124 -9.42 8.09 -9.80
CA GLU A 124 -10.33 8.20 -10.95
C GLU A 124 -10.00 7.20 -12.06
N LYS A 125 -8.71 7.03 -12.37
CA LYS A 125 -8.26 6.04 -13.35
C LYS A 125 -8.54 4.62 -12.87
N TYR A 126 -8.23 4.33 -11.61
CA TYR A 126 -8.54 3.04 -10.99
C TYR A 126 -10.04 2.76 -11.02
N PHE A 127 -10.87 3.73 -10.63
CA PHE A 127 -12.33 3.60 -10.63
C PHE A 127 -12.89 3.37 -12.02
N THR A 128 -12.36 4.05 -13.04
CA THR A 128 -12.74 3.84 -14.45
C THR A 128 -12.42 2.42 -14.90
N GLN A 129 -11.22 1.92 -14.58
CA GLN A 129 -10.81 0.54 -14.89
C GLN A 129 -11.67 -0.48 -14.15
N LEU A 130 -11.96 -0.23 -12.86
CA LEU A 130 -12.80 -1.09 -12.03
C LEU A 130 -14.21 -1.24 -12.61
N LYS A 131 -14.82 -0.14 -13.07
CA LYS A 131 -16.11 -0.17 -13.78
C LYS A 131 -16.07 -1.06 -15.02
N ILE A 132 -15.05 -0.90 -15.87
CA ILE A 132 -14.90 -1.73 -17.07
C ILE A 132 -14.81 -3.21 -16.67
N ILE A 133 -13.97 -3.54 -15.69
CA ILE A 133 -13.78 -4.93 -15.25
C ILE A 133 -15.08 -5.55 -14.70
N LEU A 134 -15.81 -4.83 -13.83
CA LEU A 134 -16.98 -5.36 -13.13
C LEU A 134 -18.27 -5.34 -13.97
N VAL A 135 -18.40 -4.43 -14.94
CA VAL A 135 -19.61 -4.34 -15.81
C VAL A 135 -19.53 -5.32 -17.00
N THR A 136 -18.32 -5.75 -17.38
CA THR A 136 -18.12 -6.68 -18.52
C THR A 136 -18.10 -8.17 -18.09
N THR A 137 -18.42 -8.46 -16.83
CA THR A 137 -18.49 -9.83 -16.27
C THR A 137 -19.92 -10.14 -15.89
#